data_AF-A0A1M5K3E3-F1
#
_entry.id   AF-A0A1M5K3E3-F1
#
_cell.length_a   1.000
_cell.length_b   1.000
_cell.length_c   1.000
_cell.angle_alpha   90.00
_cell.angle_beta   90.00
_cell.angle_gamma   90.00
#
_symmetry.space_group_name_H-M   'P 1'
#
loop_
_entity.id
_entity.type
_entity.pdbx_description
1 polymer ?
#
loop_
_entity_poly.entity_id
_entity_poly.type
_entity_poly.pdbx_seq_one_letter_code
_entity_poly.pdbx_strand_id
1 'polypeptide(L)' 'MTDPVDPPKTDPLDVDDEASVSPRPYADLVHGLMEARDCPEADAEDWVDEHGREAAERFLLARWS' A
#
# COMPACT_ATOMS: atom_id res chain seq x y z
N MET A 1 -55.08 4.88 0.33
CA MET A 1 -53.96 5.62 -0.27
C MET A 1 -52.94 5.80 0.82
N THR A 2 -51.89 4.97 0.80
CA THR A 2 -50.76 5.07 1.72
C THR A 2 -49.55 5.14 0.81
N ASP A 3 -48.94 6.32 0.79
CA ASP A 3 -47.75 6.64 0.00
C ASP A 3 -46.61 5.68 0.39
N PRO A 4 -45.95 4.98 -0.54
CA PRO A 4 -44.82 4.16 -0.20
C PRO A 4 -43.66 5.09 0.16
N VAL A 5 -43.29 5.15 1.43
CA VAL A 5 -42.08 5.81 1.89
C VAL A 5 -40.90 5.15 1.18
N ASP A 6 -40.33 5.85 0.20
CA ASP A 6 -39.06 5.51 -0.44
C ASP A 6 -38.01 5.48 0.68
N PRO A 7 -37.38 4.33 0.98
CA PRO A 7 -36.29 4.32 1.96
C PRO A 7 -35.20 5.25 1.44
N PRO A 8 -34.54 6.04 2.30
CA PRO A 8 -33.48 6.94 1.84
C PRO A 8 -32.43 6.12 1.09
N LYS A 9 -32.35 6.36 -0.23
CA LYS A 9 -31.28 5.87 -1.11
C LYS A 9 -29.99 6.56 -0.74
N THR A 10 -29.39 6.16 0.36
CA THR A 10 -28.00 6.44 0.66
C THR A 10 -27.53 5.25 1.45
N ASP A 11 -27.09 4.22 0.72
CA ASP A 11 -26.06 3.36 1.25
C ASP A 11 -24.82 4.27 1.40
N PRO A 12 -24.34 4.57 2.61
CA PRO A 12 -23.16 5.41 2.79
C PRO A 12 -21.85 4.63 2.53
N LEU A 13 -21.95 3.43 1.98
CA LEU A 13 -20.83 2.67 1.47
C LEU A 13 -20.90 2.70 -0.06
N ASP A 14 -20.92 3.91 -0.62
CA ASP A 14 -20.26 4.16 -1.91
C ASP A 14 -18.76 3.92 -1.67
N VAL A 15 -18.40 2.65 -1.54
CA VAL A 15 -17.03 2.16 -1.68
C VAL A 15 -16.80 1.97 -3.18
N ASP A 16 -17.19 2.95 -3.98
CA ASP A 16 -16.77 3.07 -5.39
C ASP A 16 -15.35 3.64 -5.48
N ASP A 17 -14.64 3.67 -4.35
CA ASP A 17 -13.19 3.63 -4.33
C ASP A 17 -12.77 2.15 -4.17
N GLU A 18 -13.07 1.34 -5.20
CA GLU A 18 -12.07 0.43 -5.75
C GLU A 18 -10.86 1.27 -6.23
N ALA A 19 -10.25 2.08 -5.33
CA ALA A 19 -8.82 2.04 -5.28
C ALA A 19 -8.53 0.56 -5.11
N SER A 20 -8.19 -0.07 -6.22
CA SER A 20 -7.18 -1.09 -6.24
C SER A 20 -6.02 -0.50 -5.43
N VAL A 21 -6.10 -0.62 -4.10
CA VAL A 21 -5.03 -0.29 -3.18
C VAL A 21 -4.04 -1.41 -3.43
N SER A 22 -3.30 -1.29 -4.55
CA SER A 22 -2.03 -1.95 -4.70
C SER A 22 -1.29 -1.62 -3.41
N PRO A 23 -1.07 -2.60 -2.50
CA PRO A 23 -0.57 -2.32 -1.17
C PRO A 23 0.74 -1.57 -1.35
N ARG A 24 0.76 -0.33 -0.86
CA ARG A 24 1.68 0.73 -1.28
C ARG A 24 3.10 0.17 -1.48
N PRO A 25 3.65 0.12 -2.71
CA PRO A 25 5.05 -0.20 -2.85
C PRO A 25 5.74 1.11 -2.51
N TYR A 26 6.39 1.19 -1.35
CA TYR A 26 6.99 2.42 -0.84
C TYR A 26 7.52 3.31 -1.98
N ALA A 27 6.99 4.55 -2.10
CA ALA A 27 7.57 5.55 -3.01
C ALA A 27 9.06 5.80 -2.66
N ASP A 28 9.41 5.50 -1.40
CA ASP A 28 10.74 5.51 -0.85
C ASP A 28 11.20 4.10 -0.43
N LEU A 29 11.97 3.44 -1.30
CA LEU A 29 12.42 2.05 -1.10
C LEU A 29 13.30 1.89 0.13
N VAL A 30 14.04 2.93 0.49
CA VAL A 30 14.93 2.95 1.65
C VAL A 30 14.08 2.85 2.91
N HIS A 31 13.05 3.70 3.06
CA HIS A 31 12.12 3.61 4.18
C HIS A 31 11.46 2.23 4.30
N GLY A 32 11.03 1.67 3.16
CA GLY A 32 10.44 0.34 3.15
C GLY A 32 11.40 -0.74 3.63
N LEU A 33 12.67 -0.65 3.24
CA LEU A 33 13.71 -1.56 3.68
C LEU A 33 14.05 -1.38 5.16
N MET A 34 14.09 -0.14 5.65
CA MET A 34 14.27 0.14 7.07
C MET A 34 13.18 -0.54 7.90
N GLU A 35 11.91 -0.39 7.53
CA GLU A 35 10.79 -1.03 8.23
C GLU A 35 10.78 -2.56 8.06
N ALA A 36 11.15 -3.05 6.88
CA ALA A 36 11.15 -4.49 6.61
C ALA A 36 12.29 -5.23 7.33
N ARG A 37 13.43 -4.57 7.51
CA ARG A 37 14.66 -5.16 8.06
C ARG A 37 15.00 -4.68 9.46
N ASP A 38 14.26 -3.73 10.01
CA ASP A 38 14.55 -3.06 11.29
C ASP A 38 16.00 -2.54 11.31
N CYS A 39 16.40 -1.85 10.25
CA CYS A 39 17.76 -1.36 10.05
C CYS A 39 17.78 0.17 9.89
N PRO A 40 18.91 0.84 10.17
CA PRO A 40 19.04 2.27 9.92
C PRO A 40 19.09 2.56 8.41
N GLU A 41 18.86 3.83 8.07
CA GLU A 41 18.77 4.32 6.68
C GLU A 41 19.99 3.95 5.84
N ALA A 42 21.20 4.15 6.37
CA ALA A 42 22.44 3.85 5.65
C ALA A 42 22.57 2.37 5.24
N ASP A 43 22.14 1.43 6.09
CA ASP A 43 22.13 -0.01 5.76
C ASP A 43 21.04 -0.33 4.72
N ALA A 44 19.93 0.40 4.72
CA ALA A 44 18.88 0.25 3.72
C ALA A 44 19.31 0.83 2.36
N GLU A 45 19.99 1.98 2.34
CA GLU A 45 20.57 2.60 1.15
C GLU A 45 21.64 1.71 0.51
N ASP A 46 22.59 1.22 1.32
CA ASP A 46 23.66 0.30 0.87
C ASP A 46 23.07 -0.95 0.23
N TRP A 47 21.99 -1.47 0.80
CA TRP A 47 21.32 -2.63 0.24
C TRP A 47 20.61 -2.34 -1.10
N VAL A 48 20.02 -1.16 -1.27
CA VAL A 48 19.45 -0.73 -2.57
C VAL A 48 20.55 -0.56 -3.61
N ASP A 49 21.71 -0.03 -3.23
CA ASP A 49 22.87 0.13 -4.11
C ASP A 49 23.47 -1.23 -4.51
N GLU A 50 23.62 -2.15 -3.56
CA GLU A 50 24.18 -3.49 -3.76
C GLU A 50 23.27 -4.38 -4.62
N HIS A 51 21.96 -4.41 -4.35
CA HIS A 51 21.02 -5.32 -5.02
C HIS A 51 20.26 -4.68 -6.17
N GLY A 52 20.26 -3.35 -6.24
CA GLY A 52 19.50 -2.58 -7.20
C GLY A 52 18.04 -2.38 -6.81
N ARG A 53 17.49 -1.29 -7.34
CA ARG A 53 16.12 -0.83 -7.13
C ARG A 53 15.05 -1.90 -7.38
N GLU A 54 15.14 -2.63 -8.50
CA GLU A 54 14.15 -3.66 -8.82
C GLU A 54 14.14 -4.83 -7.82
N ALA A 55 15.30 -5.16 -7.23
CA ALA A 55 15.39 -6.22 -6.22
C ALA A 55 14.76 -5.76 -4.90
N ALA A 56 14.96 -4.48 -4.53
CA ALA A 56 14.28 -3.87 -3.38
C ALA A 56 12.78 -3.85 -3.52
N GLU A 57 12.27 -3.45 -4.69
CA GLU A 57 10.84 -3.48 -4.98
C GLU A 57 10.28 -4.90 -4.83
N ARG A 58 10.93 -5.91 -5.42
CA ARG A 58 10.49 -7.31 -5.29
C ARG A 58 10.57 -7.82 -3.85
N PHE A 59 11.61 -7.46 -3.10
CA PHE A 59 11.74 -7.83 -1.69
C PHE A 59 10.60 -7.27 -0.84
N LEU A 60 10.29 -5.98 -1.01
CA LEU A 60 9.19 -5.33 -0.28
C LEU A 60 7.83 -5.90 -0.70
N LEU A 61 7.60 -6.15 -1.98
CA LEU A 61 6.38 -6.78 -2.46
C LEU A 61 6.18 -8.19 -1.87
N ALA A 62 7.24 -9.00 -1.79
CA ALA A 62 7.16 -10.36 -1.26
C ALA A 62 6.86 -10.42 0.25
N ARG A 63 7.18 -9.36 1.02
CA ARG A 63 6.89 -9.30 2.45
C ARG A 63 5.41 -9.04 2.74
N TRP A 64 4.75 -8.28 1.89
CA TRP A 64 3.38 -7.77 2.11
C TRP A 64 2.34 -8.40 1.16
N SER A 65 2.72 -9.45 0.42
CA SER A 65 1.82 -10.29 -0.39
C SER A 65 1.09 -11.35 0.43
#